data_AF-A0A6C0LVG1-F1
#
_entry.id   AF-A0A6C0LVG1-F1
#
_cell.length_a   1.000
_cell.length_b   1.000
_cell.length_c   1.000
_cell.angle_alpha   90.00
_cell.angle_beta   90.00
_cell.angle_gamma   90.00
#
_symmetry.space_group_name_H-M   'P 1'
#
loop_
_entity.id
_entity.type
_entity.pdbx_description
1 polymer ?
#
loop_
_entity_poly.entity_id
_entity_poly.type
_entity_poly.pdbx_seq_one_letter_code
_entity_poly.pdbx_strand_id
1 'polypeptide(L)'
;MDIRIHERNRINLEIKELSGYNETDESKLTRFKGMRADDLYVQTQLEKLNKNIVERTDTLTILTDRLHMLDNGELDSELKNLINTNTLISNTKGVATKQRKKEEKASREEDVKTSKEYYNNSRKHDKESKGHIYKSSTRHFFRACDSIPEYMKINLKKMPSNTGFVWKSVYCWGERNPDSSTEYTMTENRKGFKIITKWNKTHIRVYEKTGRENMILKSENLRRIKS
;
A
#
# COMPACT_ATOMS: atom_id res chain seq x y z
N MET A 1 -24.47 -43.91 -20.17
CA MET A 1 -24.31 -43.69 -21.62
C MET A 1 -23.40 -42.51 -21.88
N ASP A 2 -23.62 -41.37 -21.21
CA ASP A 2 -22.83 -40.13 -21.37
C ASP A 2 -21.31 -40.27 -21.13
N ILE A 3 -20.91 -41.12 -20.18
CA ILE A 3 -19.49 -41.30 -19.81
C ILE A 3 -18.68 -41.95 -20.95
N ARG A 4 -19.24 -42.98 -21.59
CA ARG A 4 -18.61 -43.62 -22.75
C ARG A 4 -18.54 -42.67 -23.94
N ILE A 5 -19.59 -41.87 -24.15
CA ILE A 5 -19.62 -40.85 -25.22
C ILE A 5 -18.52 -39.81 -25.00
N HIS A 6 -18.36 -39.33 -23.77
CA HIS A 6 -17.31 -38.36 -23.43
C HIS A 6 -15.91 -38.97 -23.62
N GLU A 7 -15.67 -40.18 -23.12
CA GLU A 7 -14.37 -40.86 -23.29
C GLU A 7 -14.06 -41.13 -24.76
N ARG A 8 -15.05 -41.58 -25.54
CA ARG A 8 -14.92 -41.80 -26.98
C ARG A 8 -14.59 -40.51 -27.72
N ASN A 9 -15.25 -39.40 -27.37
CA ASN A 9 -14.96 -38.10 -27.97
C ASN A 9 -13.54 -37.62 -27.62
N ARG A 10 -13.07 -37.84 -26.39
CA ARG A 10 -11.69 -37.52 -25.99
C ARG A 10 -10.69 -38.32 -26.82
N ILE A 11 -10.86 -39.64 -26.88
CA ILE A 11 -9.97 -40.55 -27.62
C ILE A 11 -9.97 -40.20 -29.12
N ASN A 12 -11.15 -39.95 -29.72
CA ASN A 12 -11.25 -39.56 -31.12
C ASN A 12 -10.59 -38.22 -31.43
N LEU A 13 -10.69 -37.24 -30.53
CA LEU A 13 -10.01 -35.95 -30.70
C LEU A 13 -8.50 -36.14 -30.66
N GLU A 14 -7.99 -36.92 -29.70
CA GLU A 14 -6.57 -37.19 -29.53
C GLU A 14 -6.00 -38.00 -30.72
N ILE A 15 -6.74 -39.01 -31.21
CA ILE A 15 -6.40 -39.73 -32.44
C ILE A 15 -6.30 -38.76 -33.62
N LYS A 16 -7.31 -37.89 -33.80
CA LYS A 16 -7.33 -36.92 -34.90
C LYS A 16 -6.13 -35.96 -34.85
N GLU A 17 -5.78 -35.46 -33.67
CA GLU A 17 -4.63 -34.58 -33.48
C GLU A 17 -3.32 -35.27 -33.81
N LEU A 18 -3.10 -36.47 -33.27
CA LEU A 18 -1.89 -37.26 -33.51
C LEU A 18 -1.74 -37.67 -34.98
N SER A 19 -2.84 -38.07 -35.64
CA SER A 19 -2.84 -38.36 -37.08
C SER A 19 -2.47 -37.14 -37.91
N GLY A 20 -3.03 -35.95 -37.60
CA GLY A 20 -2.68 -34.71 -38.31
C GLY A 20 -1.21 -34.31 -38.12
N TYR A 21 -0.63 -34.56 -36.94
CA TYR A 21 0.80 -34.35 -36.71
C TYR A 21 1.66 -35.34 -37.49
N ASN A 22 1.26 -36.61 -37.58
CA ASN A 22 1.97 -37.60 -38.39
C ASN A 22 1.91 -37.27 -39.89
N GLU A 23 0.76 -36.91 -40.44
CA GLU A 23 0.63 -36.48 -41.84
C GLU A 23 1.55 -35.29 -42.17
N THR A 24 1.65 -34.35 -41.24
CA THR A 24 2.53 -33.17 -41.37
C THR A 24 4.00 -33.58 -41.36
N ASP A 25 4.40 -34.47 -40.45
CA ASP A 25 5.78 -34.91 -40.31
C ASP A 25 6.20 -35.89 -41.43
N GLU A 26 5.29 -36.71 -41.95
CA GLU A 26 5.48 -37.53 -43.15
C GLU A 26 5.67 -36.68 -44.41
N SER A 27 4.91 -35.59 -44.53
CA SER A 27 5.09 -34.60 -45.59
C SER A 27 6.47 -33.93 -45.51
N LYS A 28 6.96 -33.64 -44.30
CA LYS A 28 8.33 -33.12 -44.09
C LYS A 28 9.38 -34.18 -44.42
N LEU A 29 9.20 -35.43 -43.99
CA LEU A 29 10.10 -36.53 -44.32
C LEU A 29 10.27 -36.68 -45.83
N THR A 30 9.16 -36.63 -46.58
CA THR A 30 9.18 -36.74 -48.04
C THR A 30 9.97 -35.59 -48.68
N ARG A 31 9.84 -34.37 -48.15
CA ARG A 31 10.63 -33.22 -48.59
C ARG A 31 12.12 -33.37 -48.26
N PHE A 32 12.46 -33.77 -47.04
CA PHE A 32 13.85 -33.96 -46.61
C PHE A 32 14.55 -35.11 -47.36
N LYS A 33 13.84 -36.18 -47.72
CA LYS A 33 14.36 -37.28 -48.54
C LYS A 33 14.72 -36.85 -49.98
N GLY A 34 14.13 -35.76 -50.48
CA GLY A 34 14.46 -35.16 -51.78
C GLY A 34 15.65 -34.20 -51.75
N MET A 35 16.19 -33.89 -50.56
CA MET A 35 17.38 -33.04 -50.37
C MET A 35 18.65 -33.90 -50.39
N ARG A 36 19.82 -33.28 -50.64
CA ARG A 36 21.11 -34.00 -50.66
C ARG A 36 21.38 -34.66 -49.30
N ALA A 37 21.46 -35.99 -49.30
CA ALA A 37 21.58 -36.82 -48.10
C ALA A 37 22.91 -36.69 -47.33
N ASP A 38 23.90 -36.01 -47.91
CA ASP A 38 25.24 -35.83 -47.33
C ASP A 38 25.31 -34.68 -46.29
N ASP A 39 24.21 -33.95 -46.10
CA ASP A 39 24.11 -32.94 -45.06
C ASP A 39 23.75 -33.59 -43.72
N LEU A 40 24.67 -33.56 -42.76
CA LEU A 40 24.50 -34.06 -41.40
C LEU A 40 23.24 -33.47 -40.73
N TYR A 41 22.88 -32.23 -41.07
CA TYR A 41 21.65 -31.61 -40.59
C TYR A 41 20.40 -32.34 -41.11
N VAL A 42 20.38 -32.73 -42.39
CA VAL A 42 19.24 -33.45 -42.98
C VAL A 42 19.08 -34.82 -42.33
N GLN A 43 20.17 -35.54 -42.07
CA GLN A 43 20.14 -36.85 -41.42
C GLN A 43 19.56 -36.77 -40.00
N THR A 44 20.02 -35.82 -39.17
CA THR A 44 19.49 -35.63 -37.81
C THR A 44 18.01 -35.24 -37.78
N GLN A 45 17.54 -34.44 -38.74
CA GLN A 45 16.12 -34.10 -38.85
C GLN A 45 15.27 -35.30 -39.27
N LEU A 46 15.77 -36.13 -40.19
CA LEU A 46 15.09 -37.38 -40.60
C LEU A 46 14.94 -38.34 -39.43
N GLU A 47 16.00 -38.55 -38.63
CA GLU A 47 15.95 -39.40 -37.44
C GLU A 47 14.93 -38.90 -36.41
N LYS A 48 14.91 -37.60 -36.14
CA LYS A 48 13.96 -36.99 -35.19
C LYS A 48 12.51 -37.14 -35.66
N LEU A 49 12.25 -36.89 -36.95
CA LEU A 49 10.90 -37.04 -37.52
C LEU A 49 10.44 -38.49 -37.50
N ASN A 50 11.30 -39.44 -37.88
CA ASN A 50 10.99 -40.88 -37.81
C ASN A 50 10.69 -41.32 -36.38
N LYS A 51 11.51 -40.90 -35.40
CA LYS A 51 11.27 -41.22 -33.99
C LYS A 51 9.91 -40.72 -33.51
N ASN A 52 9.57 -39.46 -33.79
CA ASN A 52 8.28 -38.89 -33.41
C ASN A 52 7.10 -39.61 -34.07
N ILE A 53 7.23 -40.00 -35.34
CA ILE A 53 6.17 -40.74 -36.05
C ILE A 53 5.98 -42.12 -35.42
N VAL A 54 7.06 -42.84 -35.10
CA VAL A 54 6.99 -44.15 -34.44
C VAL A 54 6.30 -44.01 -33.08
N GLU A 55 6.76 -43.10 -32.22
CA GLU A 55 6.18 -42.89 -30.89
C GLU A 55 4.68 -42.54 -30.95
N ARG A 56 4.28 -41.70 -31.91
CA ARG A 56 2.86 -41.34 -32.10
C ARG A 56 2.03 -42.46 -32.74
N THR A 57 2.64 -43.32 -33.55
CA THR A 57 1.96 -44.47 -34.14
C THR A 57 1.69 -45.53 -33.07
N ASP A 58 2.63 -45.73 -32.16
CA ASP A 58 2.44 -46.61 -30.99
C ASP A 58 1.30 -46.08 -30.10
N THR A 59 1.26 -44.78 -29.83
CA THR A 59 0.15 -44.19 -29.05
C THR A 59 -1.18 -44.25 -29.78
N LEU A 60 -1.22 -44.04 -31.10
CA LEU A 60 -2.41 -44.24 -31.92
C LEU A 60 -2.93 -45.68 -31.84
N THR A 61 -2.04 -46.66 -31.85
CA THR A 61 -2.40 -48.08 -31.71
C THR A 61 -3.05 -48.33 -30.35
N ILE A 62 -2.43 -47.84 -29.27
CA ILE A 62 -2.97 -47.93 -27.90
C ILE A 62 -4.34 -47.26 -27.80
N LEU A 63 -4.52 -46.07 -28.39
CA LEU A 63 -5.79 -45.34 -28.35
C LEU A 63 -6.88 -46.05 -29.16
N THR A 64 -6.52 -46.68 -30.27
CA THR A 64 -7.43 -47.47 -31.12
C THR A 64 -7.88 -48.74 -30.38
N ASP A 65 -6.95 -49.44 -29.73
CA ASP A 65 -7.26 -50.59 -28.88
C ASP A 65 -8.14 -50.18 -27.71
N ARG A 66 -7.85 -49.04 -27.07
CA ARG A 66 -8.67 -48.48 -26.00
C ARG A 66 -10.09 -48.14 -26.48
N LEU A 67 -10.26 -47.68 -27.70
CA LEU A 67 -11.57 -47.41 -28.30
C LEU A 67 -12.35 -48.71 -28.51
N HIS A 68 -11.69 -49.77 -28.97
CA HIS A 68 -12.29 -51.10 -29.08
C HIS A 68 -12.71 -51.66 -27.71
N MET A 69 -11.85 -51.53 -26.68
CA MET A 69 -12.21 -51.90 -25.30
C MET A 69 -13.40 -51.10 -24.75
N LEU A 70 -13.50 -49.81 -25.13
CA LEU A 70 -14.62 -48.94 -24.75
C LEU A 70 -15.94 -49.39 -25.41
N ASP A 71 -15.89 -49.79 -26.67
CA ASP A 71 -17.03 -50.27 -27.44
C ASP A 71 -17.56 -51.60 -26.88
N ASN A 72 -16.64 -52.49 -26.48
CA ASN A 72 -16.95 -53.75 -25.81
C ASN A 72 -17.40 -53.58 -24.34
N GLY A 73 -17.22 -52.38 -23.77
CA GLY A 73 -17.61 -52.06 -22.39
C GLY A 73 -16.66 -52.57 -21.32
N GLU A 74 -15.46 -53.00 -21.70
CA GLU A 74 -14.42 -53.50 -20.78
C GLU A 74 -13.90 -52.39 -19.85
N LEU A 75 -13.98 -51.13 -20.28
CA LEU A 75 -13.55 -49.95 -19.53
C LEU A 75 -14.60 -49.36 -18.57
N ASP A 76 -15.79 -49.97 -18.47
CA ASP A 76 -16.89 -49.40 -17.67
C ASP A 76 -16.58 -49.30 -16.18
N SER A 77 -15.89 -50.30 -15.64
CA SER A 77 -15.50 -50.35 -14.23
C SER A 77 -14.46 -49.26 -13.92
N GLU A 78 -13.45 -49.11 -14.78
CA GLU A 78 -12.42 -48.07 -14.71
C GLU A 78 -13.04 -46.67 -14.74
N LEU A 79 -13.90 -46.39 -15.71
CA LEU A 79 -14.53 -45.07 -15.87
C LEU A 79 -15.44 -44.71 -14.70
N LYS A 80 -16.21 -45.68 -14.17
CA LYS A 80 -17.03 -45.47 -12.97
C LYS A 80 -16.16 -45.18 -11.75
N ASN A 81 -15.07 -45.93 -11.57
CA ASN A 81 -14.14 -45.70 -10.47
C ASN A 81 -13.50 -44.32 -10.55
N LEU A 82 -13.10 -43.89 -11.75
CA LEU A 82 -12.50 -42.57 -11.98
C LEU A 82 -13.47 -41.41 -11.68
N ILE A 83 -14.76 -41.57 -11.99
CA ILE A 83 -15.78 -40.58 -11.64
C ILE A 83 -16.00 -40.53 -10.13
N ASN A 84 -16.07 -41.69 -9.49
CA ASN A 84 -16.25 -41.77 -8.04
C ASN A 84 -15.08 -41.12 -7.30
N THR A 85 -13.84 -41.40 -7.71
CA THR A 85 -12.65 -40.76 -7.12
C THR A 85 -12.64 -39.26 -7.38
N ASN A 86 -12.92 -38.80 -8.60
CA ASN A 86 -12.99 -37.38 -8.91
C ASN A 86 -14.08 -36.65 -8.12
N THR A 87 -15.23 -37.28 -7.92
CA THR A 87 -16.32 -36.75 -7.11
C THR A 87 -15.92 -36.64 -5.64
N LEU A 88 -15.26 -37.66 -5.09
CA LEU A 88 -14.70 -37.62 -3.73
C LEU A 88 -13.66 -36.51 -3.56
N ILE A 89 -12.75 -36.34 -4.52
CA ILE A 89 -11.75 -35.27 -4.52
C ILE A 89 -12.41 -33.89 -4.60
N SER A 90 -13.42 -33.73 -5.45
CA SER A 90 -14.16 -32.47 -5.57
C SER A 90 -14.87 -32.11 -4.26
N ASN A 91 -15.54 -33.09 -3.64
CA ASN A 91 -16.24 -32.90 -2.39
C ASN A 91 -15.30 -32.53 -1.23
N THR A 92 -14.16 -33.23 -1.11
CA THR A 92 -13.16 -32.92 -0.06
C THR A 92 -12.58 -31.52 -0.24
N LYS A 93 -12.24 -31.11 -1.47
CA LYS A 93 -11.82 -29.74 -1.79
C LYS A 93 -12.91 -28.72 -1.47
N GLY A 94 -14.17 -29.04 -1.74
CA GLY A 94 -15.32 -28.20 -1.41
C GLY A 94 -15.47 -27.97 0.09
N VAL A 95 -15.33 -29.02 0.91
CA VAL A 95 -15.37 -28.92 2.38
C VAL A 95 -14.21 -28.08 2.91
N ALA A 96 -12.99 -28.33 2.45
CA ALA A 96 -11.81 -27.56 2.86
C ALA A 96 -11.96 -26.07 2.51
N THR A 97 -12.50 -25.75 1.33
CA THR A 97 -12.75 -24.37 0.90
C THR A 97 -13.79 -23.68 1.78
N LYS A 98 -14.87 -24.37 2.15
CA LYS A 98 -15.90 -23.84 3.06
C LYS A 98 -15.33 -23.57 4.44
N GLN A 99 -14.52 -24.48 4.96
CA GLN A 99 -13.86 -24.32 6.26
C GLN A 99 -12.91 -23.12 6.26
N ARG A 100 -12.05 -23.01 5.24
CA ARG A 100 -11.13 -21.87 5.10
C ARG A 100 -11.87 -20.53 5.05
N LYS A 101 -12.96 -20.44 4.28
CA LYS A 101 -13.79 -19.22 4.23
C LYS A 101 -14.40 -18.85 5.58
N LYS A 102 -14.79 -19.85 6.38
CA LYS A 102 -15.33 -19.63 7.73
C LYS A 102 -14.26 -19.07 8.67
N GLU A 103 -13.06 -19.64 8.63
CA GLU A 103 -11.90 -19.20 9.41
C GLU A 103 -11.43 -17.79 9.01
N GLU A 104 -11.32 -17.52 7.71
CA GLU A 104 -10.98 -16.20 7.17
C GLU A 104 -12.01 -15.14 7.63
N LYS A 105 -13.30 -15.47 7.63
CA LYS A 105 -14.34 -14.57 8.11
C LYS A 105 -14.22 -14.29 9.61
N ALA A 106 -13.98 -15.32 10.42
CA ALA A 106 -13.79 -15.16 11.86
C ALA A 106 -12.56 -14.31 12.20
N SER A 107 -11.42 -14.60 11.55
CA SER A 107 -10.19 -13.81 11.69
C SER A 107 -10.41 -12.35 11.29
N ARG A 108 -11.10 -12.09 10.16
CA ARG A 108 -11.41 -10.71 9.75
C ARG A 108 -12.31 -9.98 10.75
N GLU A 109 -13.28 -10.66 11.33
CA GLU A 109 -14.15 -10.08 12.37
C GLU A 109 -13.35 -9.68 13.63
N GLU A 110 -12.39 -10.52 14.03
CA GLU A 110 -11.47 -10.23 15.13
C GLU A 110 -10.53 -9.05 14.81
N ASP A 111 -9.98 -8.98 13.61
CA ASP A 111 -9.14 -7.87 13.16
C ASP A 111 -9.92 -6.54 13.15
N VAL A 112 -11.16 -6.57 12.67
CA VAL A 112 -12.05 -5.39 12.67
C VAL A 112 -12.35 -4.95 14.09
N LYS A 113 -12.60 -5.88 15.01
CA LYS A 113 -12.84 -5.58 16.43
C LYS A 113 -11.60 -4.93 17.05
N THR A 114 -10.43 -5.54 16.88
CA THR A 114 -9.15 -5.04 17.40
C THR A 114 -8.82 -3.65 16.85
N SER A 115 -9.03 -3.44 15.54
CA SER A 115 -8.81 -2.15 14.88
C SER A 115 -9.73 -1.06 15.43
N LYS A 116 -11.01 -1.39 15.67
CA LYS A 116 -11.97 -0.46 16.27
C LYS A 116 -11.60 -0.10 17.71
N GLU A 117 -11.20 -1.08 18.50
CA GLU A 117 -10.76 -0.86 19.89
C GLU A 117 -9.52 0.04 19.93
N TYR A 118 -8.51 -0.23 19.09
CA TYR A 118 -7.32 0.60 18.96
C TYR A 118 -7.65 2.04 18.57
N TYR A 119 -8.51 2.25 17.58
CA TYR A 119 -8.93 3.58 17.14
C TYR A 119 -9.65 4.34 18.26
N ASN A 120 -10.59 3.68 18.96
CA ASN A 120 -11.34 4.28 20.05
C ASN A 120 -10.41 4.66 21.23
N ASN A 121 -9.46 3.78 21.58
CA ASN A 121 -8.49 4.04 22.63
C ASN A 121 -7.58 5.22 22.27
N SER A 122 -7.08 5.27 21.02
CA SER A 122 -6.28 6.39 20.53
C SER A 122 -7.04 7.72 20.62
N ARG A 123 -8.31 7.74 20.18
CA ARG A 123 -9.16 8.94 20.24
C ARG A 123 -9.43 9.39 21.68
N LYS A 124 -9.62 8.45 22.61
CA LYS A 124 -9.79 8.74 24.03
C LYS A 124 -8.52 9.36 24.62
N HIS A 125 -7.36 8.75 24.34
CA HIS A 125 -6.07 9.26 24.79
C HIS A 125 -5.79 10.66 24.24
N ASP A 126 -6.08 10.92 22.97
CA ASP A 126 -5.95 12.25 22.37
C ASP A 126 -6.81 13.31 23.06
N LYS A 127 -8.06 12.95 23.40
CA LYS A 127 -8.96 13.84 24.13
C LYS A 127 -8.42 14.17 25.52
N GLU A 128 -7.92 13.16 26.23
CA GLU A 128 -7.34 13.31 27.57
C GLU A 128 -6.06 14.15 27.54
N SER A 129 -5.16 13.86 26.59
CA SER A 129 -3.93 14.63 26.37
C SER A 129 -4.20 16.09 26.05
N LYS A 130 -5.13 16.38 25.13
CA LYS A 130 -5.57 17.75 24.82
C LYS A 130 -6.13 18.47 26.05
N GLY A 131 -6.94 17.76 26.84
CA GLY A 131 -7.49 18.29 28.09
C GLY A 131 -6.39 18.63 29.11
N HIS A 132 -5.38 17.77 29.25
CA HIS A 132 -4.24 18.01 30.13
C HIS A 132 -3.38 19.19 29.66
N ILE A 133 -3.06 19.23 28.36
CA ILE A 133 -2.32 20.35 27.75
C ILE A 133 -3.06 21.66 27.96
N TYR A 134 -4.37 21.70 27.70
CA TYR A 134 -5.18 22.89 27.93
C TYR A 134 -5.12 23.34 29.39
N LYS A 135 -5.38 22.45 30.34
CA LYS A 135 -5.31 22.77 31.78
C LYS A 135 -3.93 23.28 32.21
N SER A 136 -2.86 22.65 31.71
CA SER A 136 -1.49 23.05 32.01
C SER A 136 -1.16 24.43 31.43
N SER A 137 -1.49 24.66 30.16
CA SER A 137 -1.29 25.93 29.47
C SER A 137 -2.08 27.07 30.10
N THR A 138 -3.35 26.84 30.45
CA THR A 138 -4.20 27.81 31.14
C THR A 138 -3.65 28.16 32.52
N ARG A 139 -3.19 27.15 33.28
CA ARG A 139 -2.54 27.39 34.59
C ARG A 139 -1.24 28.19 34.44
N HIS A 140 -0.43 27.87 33.42
CA HIS A 140 0.79 28.62 33.12
C HIS A 140 0.47 30.08 32.75
N PHE A 141 -0.54 30.29 31.91
CA PHE A 141 -1.00 31.63 31.52
C PHE A 141 -1.40 32.47 32.74
N PHE A 142 -2.29 31.96 33.60
CA PHE A 142 -2.72 32.71 34.79
C PHE A 142 -1.54 33.00 35.74
N ARG A 143 -0.68 32.00 36.02
CA ARG A 143 0.52 32.21 36.84
C ARG A 143 1.47 33.25 36.25
N ALA A 144 1.64 33.25 34.93
CA ALA A 144 2.47 34.23 34.25
C ALA A 144 1.87 35.64 34.41
N CYS A 145 0.58 35.80 34.14
CA CYS A 145 -0.17 37.06 34.29
C CYS A 145 -0.11 37.62 35.72
N ASP A 146 -0.33 36.78 36.73
CA ASP A 146 -0.28 37.20 38.14
C ASP A 146 1.13 37.67 38.54
N SER A 147 2.15 37.05 37.95
CA SER A 147 3.56 37.36 38.22
C SER A 147 4.15 38.47 37.36
N ILE A 148 3.34 39.19 36.57
CA ILE A 148 3.83 40.33 35.77
C ILE A 148 4.31 41.43 36.73
N PRO A 149 5.57 41.92 36.59
CA PRO A 149 6.08 43.01 37.41
C PRO A 149 5.25 44.30 37.28
N GLU A 150 5.10 45.04 38.38
CA GLU A 150 4.24 46.23 38.41
C GLU A 150 4.65 47.31 37.39
N TYR A 151 5.96 47.51 37.18
CA TYR A 151 6.46 48.43 36.17
C TYR A 151 6.00 48.05 34.74
N MET A 152 5.88 46.76 34.44
CA MET A 152 5.37 46.30 33.15
C MET A 152 3.88 46.59 33.03
N LYS A 153 3.09 46.36 34.08
CA LYS A 153 1.65 46.68 34.09
C LYS A 153 1.40 48.17 33.84
N ILE A 154 2.15 49.05 34.53
CA ILE A 154 2.07 50.50 34.33
C ILE A 154 2.43 50.89 32.89
N ASN A 155 3.48 50.27 32.32
CA ASN A 155 3.86 50.53 30.94
C ASN A 155 2.80 50.04 29.94
N LEU A 156 2.27 48.83 30.11
CA LEU A 156 1.24 48.25 29.24
C LEU A 156 -0.02 49.11 29.18
N LYS A 157 -0.45 49.70 30.32
CA LYS A 157 -1.57 50.67 30.35
C LYS A 157 -1.32 51.92 29.50
N LYS A 158 -0.05 52.30 29.31
CA LYS A 158 0.36 53.49 28.53
C LYS A 158 0.74 53.15 27.09
N MET A 159 0.94 51.87 26.77
CA MET A 159 1.40 51.41 25.46
C MET A 159 0.23 51.15 24.51
N PRO A 160 0.45 51.32 23.20
CA PRO A 160 -0.52 50.95 22.17
C PRO A 160 -0.64 49.43 22.03
N SER A 161 -1.78 48.96 21.53
CA SER A 161 -2.08 47.52 21.40
C SER A 161 -1.28 46.78 20.33
N ASN A 162 -0.55 47.49 19.47
CA ASN A 162 0.45 46.93 18.56
C ASN A 162 1.85 46.82 19.20
N THR A 163 2.03 47.21 20.46
CA THR A 163 3.31 47.10 21.18
C THR A 163 3.12 46.39 22.52
N GLY A 164 4.12 45.63 22.97
CA GLY A 164 4.04 44.98 24.27
C GLY A 164 5.32 44.29 24.73
N PHE A 165 5.14 43.41 25.72
CA PHE A 165 6.20 42.62 26.32
C PHE A 165 5.94 41.12 26.20
N VAL A 166 7.01 40.34 26.15
CA VAL A 166 6.95 38.90 26.39
C VAL A 166 7.42 38.62 27.81
N TRP A 167 6.56 38.04 28.63
CA TRP A 167 6.85 37.67 30.02
C TRP A 167 6.55 36.19 30.24
N LYS A 168 7.57 35.40 30.61
CA LYS A 168 7.44 33.94 30.82
C LYS A 168 6.69 33.24 29.67
N SER A 169 7.05 33.57 28.43
CA SER A 169 6.44 33.06 27.21
C SER A 169 4.98 33.46 26.96
N VAL A 170 4.46 34.45 27.69
CA VAL A 170 3.14 35.04 27.46
C VAL A 170 3.29 36.44 26.85
N TYR A 171 2.54 36.69 25.78
CA TYR A 171 2.49 37.98 25.10
C TYR A 171 1.53 38.92 25.84
N CYS A 172 2.06 40.03 26.32
CA CYS A 172 1.33 41.06 27.04
C CYS A 172 1.27 42.31 26.15
N TRP A 173 0.08 42.66 25.66
CA TRP A 173 -0.13 43.81 24.75
C TRP A 173 -0.54 45.06 25.52
N GLY A 174 -0.23 46.23 24.94
CA GLY A 174 -0.69 47.50 25.45
C GLY A 174 -2.21 47.66 25.39
N GLU A 175 -2.74 48.51 26.27
CA GLU A 175 -4.19 48.74 26.40
C GLU A 175 -4.71 49.88 25.51
N ARG A 176 -3.82 50.77 25.04
CA ARG A 176 -4.23 51.89 24.18
C ARG A 176 -4.51 51.43 22.75
N ASN A 177 -5.21 52.28 22.01
CA ASN A 177 -5.38 52.12 20.57
C ASN A 177 -4.02 51.94 19.87
N PRO A 178 -3.96 51.16 18.78
CA PRO A 178 -2.72 50.93 18.07
C PRO A 178 -2.19 52.28 17.55
N ASP A 179 -0.87 52.45 17.63
CA ASP A 179 -0.23 53.59 16.99
C ASP A 179 -0.44 53.51 15.47
N SER A 180 -0.27 54.63 14.76
CA SER A 180 -0.38 54.70 13.29
C SER A 180 0.58 53.79 12.53
N SER A 181 1.55 53.17 13.23
CA SER A 181 2.42 52.15 12.69
C SER A 181 1.69 50.83 12.42
N THR A 182 1.94 50.27 11.24
CA THR A 182 1.49 48.92 10.85
C THR A 182 2.38 47.81 11.40
N GLU A 183 3.44 48.16 12.13
CA GLU A 183 4.40 47.25 12.72
C GLU A 183 4.01 46.91 14.16
N TYR A 184 4.02 45.62 14.48
CA TYR A 184 3.87 45.11 15.83
C TYR A 184 5.23 44.96 16.48
N THR A 185 5.35 45.36 17.74
CA THR A 185 6.62 45.32 18.47
C THR A 185 6.47 44.58 19.81
N MET A 186 7.31 43.58 20.06
CA MET A 186 7.40 42.85 21.32
C MET A 186 8.78 42.97 21.93
N THR A 187 8.83 43.24 23.22
CA THR A 187 10.09 43.28 23.97
C THR A 187 10.15 42.15 24.98
N GLU A 188 11.15 41.28 24.88
CA GLU A 188 11.47 40.27 25.90
C GLU A 188 12.68 40.74 26.72
N ASN A 189 12.52 40.87 28.03
CA ASN A 189 13.63 41.20 28.92
C ASN A 189 14.40 39.92 29.28
N ARG A 190 15.69 39.88 28.92
CA ARG A 190 16.63 38.82 29.32
C ARG A 190 17.66 39.38 30.30
N LYS A 191 18.41 38.50 30.96
CA LYS A 191 19.47 38.92 31.89
C LYS A 191 20.59 39.62 31.09
N GLY A 192 20.69 40.94 31.21
CA GLY A 192 21.75 41.75 30.59
C GLY A 192 21.41 42.38 29.23
N PHE A 193 20.33 41.96 28.57
CA PHE A 193 19.92 42.49 27.26
C PHE A 193 18.41 42.35 27.04
N LYS A 194 17.88 43.05 26.02
CA LYS A 194 16.48 42.95 25.61
C LYS A 194 16.39 42.43 24.18
N ILE A 195 15.47 41.52 23.92
CA ILE A 195 15.13 41.10 22.56
C ILE A 195 13.92 41.91 22.13
N ILE A 196 14.03 42.62 21.01
CA ILE A 196 12.93 43.38 20.42
C ILE A 196 12.56 42.70 19.11
N THR A 197 11.42 42.05 19.08
CA THR A 197 10.87 41.44 17.87
C THR A 197 9.87 42.41 17.26
N LYS A 198 10.13 42.79 16.02
CA LYS A 198 9.24 43.65 15.24
C LYS A 198 8.74 42.90 14.02
N TRP A 199 7.45 43.00 13.73
CA TRP A 199 6.93 42.38 12.51
C TRP A 199 5.80 43.19 11.91
N ASN A 200 5.73 43.12 10.58
CA ASN A 200 4.63 43.70 9.81
C ASN A 200 4.04 42.61 8.90
N LYS A 201 3.39 43.01 7.81
CA LYS A 201 2.82 42.06 6.84
C LYS A 201 3.89 41.28 6.07
N THR A 202 5.07 41.85 5.88
CA THR A 202 6.08 41.35 4.94
C THR A 202 7.29 40.73 5.63
N HIS A 203 7.72 41.25 6.77
CA HIS A 203 8.96 40.85 7.44
C HIS A 203 8.77 40.66 8.94
N ILE A 204 9.62 39.81 9.51
CA ILE A 204 9.86 39.68 10.95
C ILE A 204 11.33 40.00 11.19
N ARG A 205 11.60 40.98 12.05
CA ARG A 205 12.94 41.42 12.44
C ARG A 205 13.15 41.22 13.92
N VAL A 206 14.30 40.68 14.30
CA VAL A 206 14.69 40.47 15.70
C VAL A 206 15.92 41.29 15.99
N TYR A 207 15.81 42.19 16.96
CA TYR A 207 16.90 43.03 17.43
C TYR A 207 17.32 42.61 18.83
N GLU A 208 18.61 42.66 19.10
CA GLU A 208 19.16 42.56 20.46
C GLU A 208 19.57 43.97 20.91
N LYS A 209 19.06 44.41 22.05
CA LYS A 209 19.38 45.71 22.64
C LYS A 209 20.16 45.53 23.94
N THR A 210 21.38 46.04 23.99
CA THR A 210 22.24 46.09 25.18
C THR A 210 22.41 47.55 25.63
N GLY A 211 22.12 47.83 26.90
CA GLY A 211 22.19 49.19 27.44
C GLY A 211 21.21 50.18 26.78
N ARG A 212 21.60 51.46 26.70
CA ARG A 212 20.75 52.54 26.16
C ARG A 212 20.80 52.65 24.64
N GLU A 213 21.98 52.44 24.04
CA GLU A 213 22.26 52.88 22.66
C GLU A 213 22.49 51.74 21.67
N ASN A 214 22.92 50.55 22.10
CA ASN A 214 23.31 49.49 21.18
C ASN A 214 22.10 48.60 20.82
N MET A 215 21.54 48.78 19.63
CA MET A 215 20.53 47.90 19.03
C MET A 215 21.10 47.22 17.79
N ILE A 216 21.26 45.91 17.84
CA ILE A 216 21.87 45.10 16.78
C ILE A 216 20.79 44.23 16.14
N LEU A 217 20.63 44.30 14.82
CA LEU A 217 19.77 43.38 14.08
C LEU A 217 20.40 41.98 14.09
N LYS A 218 19.69 40.98 14.59
CA LYS A 218 20.14 39.59 14.66
C LYS A 218 19.59 38.72 13.55
N SER A 219 18.34 38.96 13.17
CA SER A 219 17.71 38.22 12.07
C SER A 219 16.61 39.04 11.42
N GLU A 220 16.45 38.83 10.11
CA GLU A 220 15.36 39.33 9.30
C GLU A 220 14.86 38.20 8.41
N ASN A 221 13.56 37.93 8.47
CA ASN A 221 12.92 36.86 7.71
C ASN A 221 11.66 37.37 7.02
N LEU A 222 11.42 36.92 5.79
CA LEU A 222 10.15 37.14 5.10
C LEU A 222 9.03 36.38 5.82
N ARG A 223 7.94 37.07 6.12
CA ARG A 223 6.76 36.48 6.74
C ARG A 223 6.00 35.71 5.66
N ARG A 224 6.05 34.37 5.71
CA ARG A 224 5.22 33.51 4.87
C ARG A 224 3.76 33.67 5.30
N ILE A 225 3.00 34.48 4.57
CA ILE A 225 1.54 34.51 4.68
C ILE A 225 1.08 33.17 4.08
N LYS A 226 0.54 32.26 4.89
CA LYS A 226 -0.22 31.14 4.35
C LYS A 226 -1.47 31.74 3.73
N SER A 227 -1.57 31.68 2.41
CA SER A 227 -2.80 31.89 1.65
C SER A 227 -3.85 30.87 2.07
#